data_AF-A0A316NJ16-F1
#
_entry.id   AF-A0A316NJ16-F1
#
_cell.length_a   1.000
_cell.length_b   1.000
_cell.length_c   1.000
_cell.angle_alpha   90.00
_cell.angle_beta   90.00
_cell.angle_gamma   90.00
#
_symmetry.space_group_name_H-M   'P 1'
#
loop_
_entity.id
_entity.type
_entity.pdbx_description
1 polymer ?
#
loop_
_entity_poly.entity_id
_entity_poly.type
_entity_poly.pdbx_seq_one_letter_code
_entity_poly.pdbx_strand_id
1 'polypeptide(L)'
;MKNRKAAFSLGEILVALAIVGVIASLILPAINQIQPDRQKMMFKKAYTNVERVVTELVNDDYLYPEASKDDGTKYQGLDNTTAVTLNDTSYSGNTKFCQLFAMKMNTIEDDTITCNGNGTISFTTNDSVAYYMPNTSFATEAEIMVDINGDKAPNCKSGTQDCKTPDRYSIYVAADGKVSVKGELEKSYLRTTSVVRETVKKEANQNQNNN
;
A
#
# COMPACT_ATOMS: atom_id res chain seq x y z
N MET A 1 0.01 -38.87 -51.57
CA MET A 1 1.01 -37.82 -51.28
C MET A 1 1.50 -38.00 -49.85
N LYS A 2 2.80 -38.22 -49.64
CA LYS A 2 3.37 -38.55 -48.32
C LYS A 2 4.01 -37.29 -47.73
N ASN A 3 3.36 -36.67 -46.75
CA ASN A 3 3.85 -35.48 -46.07
C ASN A 3 5.11 -35.84 -45.26
N ARG A 4 6.29 -35.42 -45.73
CA ARG A 4 7.54 -35.55 -44.98
C ARG A 4 7.55 -34.46 -43.90
N LYS A 5 7.46 -34.85 -42.63
CA LYS A 5 7.71 -33.95 -41.51
C LYS A 5 9.22 -33.76 -41.38
N ALA A 6 9.70 -32.54 -41.62
CA ALA A 6 11.09 -32.19 -41.36
C ALA A 6 11.32 -32.18 -39.85
N ALA A 7 12.24 -33.01 -39.37
CA ALA A 7 12.68 -33.02 -37.98
C ALA A 7 14.00 -32.25 -37.90
N PHE A 8 14.15 -31.41 -36.87
CA PHE A 8 15.36 -30.63 -36.65
C PHE A 8 16.54 -31.54 -36.33
N SER A 9 17.71 -31.19 -36.85
CA SER A 9 18.98 -31.85 -36.53
C SER A 9 19.39 -31.52 -35.09
N LEU A 10 20.02 -32.47 -34.40
CA LEU A 10 20.60 -32.26 -33.07
C LEU A 10 21.58 -31.07 -33.08
N GLY A 11 22.32 -30.88 -34.17
CA GLY A 11 23.24 -29.75 -34.34
C GLY A 11 22.53 -28.39 -34.44
N GLU A 12 21.37 -28.32 -35.11
CA GLU A 12 20.58 -27.09 -35.19
C GLU A 12 20.02 -26.70 -33.81
N ILE A 13 19.59 -27.68 -33.01
CA ILE A 13 19.11 -27.45 -31.64
C ILE A 13 20.26 -26.97 -30.75
N LEU A 14 21.46 -27.55 -30.87
CA LEU A 14 22.62 -27.13 -30.07
C LEU A 14 23.09 -25.71 -30.41
N VAL A 15 23.14 -25.34 -31.70
CA VAL A 15 23.48 -23.98 -32.12
C VAL A 15 22.40 -22.99 -31.66
N ALA A 16 21.12 -23.35 -31.79
CA ALA A 16 20.02 -22.50 -31.33
C ALA A 16 20.07 -22.25 -29.81
N LEU A 17 20.28 -23.29 -29.00
CA LEU A 17 20.40 -23.16 -27.54
C LEU A 17 21.62 -22.33 -27.12
N ALA A 18 22.75 -22.47 -27.83
CA ALA A 18 23.94 -21.65 -27.59
C ALA A 18 23.66 -20.16 -27.84
N ILE A 19 22.98 -19.84 -28.95
CA ILE A 19 22.60 -18.45 -29.28
C ILE A 19 21.64 -17.88 -28.23
N VAL A 20 20.60 -18.63 -27.84
CA VAL A 20 19.64 -18.20 -26.81
C VAL A 20 20.34 -17.99 -25.45
N GLY A 21 21.29 -18.84 -25.08
CA GLY A 21 22.06 -18.70 -23.84
C GLY A 21 22.91 -17.43 -23.79
N VAL A 22 23.56 -17.08 -24.90
CA VAL A 22 24.34 -15.83 -25.02
C VAL A 22 23.43 -14.61 -24.98
N ILE A 23 22.28 -14.64 -25.65
CA ILE A 23 21.32 -13.53 -25.61
C ILE A 23 20.74 -13.35 -24.20
N ALA A 24 20.37 -14.44 -23.53
CA ALA A 24 19.84 -14.39 -22.17
C ALA A 24 20.85 -13.80 -21.17
N SER A 25 22.13 -14.17 -21.27
CA SER A 25 23.17 -13.66 -20.35
C SER A 25 23.39 -12.15 -20.49
N LEU A 26 23.18 -11.59 -21.69
CA LEU A 26 23.27 -10.15 -21.93
C LEU A 26 22.04 -9.38 -21.42
N ILE A 27 20.86 -10.02 -21.42
CA ILE A 27 19.59 -9.37 -21.02
C ILE A 27 19.41 -9.37 -19.49
N LEU A 28 19.87 -10.40 -18.77
CA LEU A 28 19.74 -10.51 -17.30
C LEU A 28 20.19 -9.26 -16.51
N PRO A 29 21.37 -8.64 -16.76
CA PRO A 29 21.78 -7.44 -16.03
C PRO A 29 20.88 -6.24 -16.32
N ALA A 30 20.34 -6.11 -17.54
CA ALA A 30 19.39 -5.05 -17.87
C ALA A 30 18.07 -5.22 -17.10
N ILE A 31 17.59 -6.44 -16.92
CA ILE A 31 16.38 -6.73 -16.11
C ILE A 31 16.60 -6.32 -14.64
N ASN A 32 17.77 -6.63 -14.07
CA ASN A 32 18.07 -6.28 -12.67
C ASN A 32 18.18 -4.77 -12.43
N GLN A 33 18.54 -3.98 -13.45
CA GLN A 33 18.60 -2.51 -13.34
C GLN A 33 17.23 -1.84 -13.47
N ILE A 34 16.25 -2.50 -14.09
CA ILE A 34 14.91 -1.95 -14.32
C ILE A 34 13.98 -2.24 -13.13
N GLN A 35 14.32 -3.21 -12.25
CA GLN A 35 13.46 -3.52 -11.11
C GLN A 35 13.37 -2.31 -10.17
N PRO A 36 12.19 -1.69 -10.02
CA PRO A 36 12.03 -0.58 -9.09
C PRO A 36 12.28 -1.08 -7.68
N ASP A 37 12.69 -0.17 -6.78
CA ASP A 37 12.79 -0.47 -5.35
C ASP A 37 11.46 -1.08 -4.88
N ARG A 38 11.51 -2.40 -4.61
CA ARG A 38 10.34 -3.20 -4.26
C ARG A 38 9.67 -2.66 -3.01
N GLN A 39 10.46 -2.16 -2.05
CA GLN A 39 9.93 -1.63 -0.80
C GLN A 39 9.12 -0.35 -1.05
N LYS A 40 9.72 0.58 -1.80
CA LYS A 40 9.04 1.81 -2.23
C LYS A 40 7.74 1.51 -2.99
N MET A 41 7.79 0.57 -3.93
CA MET A 41 6.62 0.20 -4.74
C MET A 41 5.50 -0.39 -3.88
N MET A 42 5.82 -1.35 -3.01
CA MET A 42 4.83 -2.01 -2.15
C MET A 42 4.24 -1.04 -1.12
N PHE A 43 5.07 -0.20 -0.50
CA PHE A 43 4.59 0.84 0.41
C PHE A 43 3.66 1.84 -0.29
N LYS A 44 4.05 2.33 -1.48
CA LYS A 44 3.19 3.25 -2.25
C LYS A 44 1.84 2.61 -2.58
N LYS A 45 1.83 1.33 -2.94
CA LYS A 45 0.59 0.57 -3.18
C LYS A 45 -0.25 0.46 -1.90
N ALA A 46 0.37 0.10 -0.77
CA ALA A 46 -0.32 0.02 0.52
C ALA A 46 -0.92 1.38 0.92
N TYR A 47 -0.19 2.47 0.73
CA TYR A 47 -0.65 3.84 0.98
C TYR A 47 -1.86 4.20 0.10
N THR A 48 -1.79 3.96 -1.21
CA THR A 48 -2.91 4.22 -2.12
C THR A 48 -4.13 3.35 -1.79
N ASN A 49 -3.94 2.12 -1.35
CA ASN A 49 -5.03 1.27 -0.88
C ASN A 49 -5.69 1.84 0.38
N VAL A 50 -4.89 2.29 1.36
CA VAL A 50 -5.40 2.96 2.57
C VAL A 50 -6.17 4.22 2.20
N GLU A 51 -5.59 5.09 1.37
CA GLU A 51 -6.24 6.33 0.90
C GLU A 51 -7.58 6.04 0.22
N ARG A 52 -7.62 5.05 -0.69
CA ARG A 52 -8.85 4.64 -1.36
C ARG A 52 -9.91 4.15 -0.36
N VAL A 53 -9.56 3.21 0.52
CA VAL A 53 -10.52 2.63 1.46
C VAL A 53 -10.99 3.66 2.49
N VAL A 54 -10.09 4.49 3.01
CA VAL A 54 -10.45 5.59 3.92
C VAL A 54 -11.42 6.56 3.24
N THR A 55 -11.15 6.93 1.99
CA THR A 55 -12.03 7.79 1.20
C THR A 55 -13.38 7.13 0.94
N GLU A 56 -13.42 5.84 0.67
CA GLU A 56 -14.68 5.09 0.51
C GLU A 56 -15.47 5.05 1.82
N LEU A 57 -14.81 4.82 2.96
CA LEU A 57 -15.49 4.75 4.26
C LEU A 57 -16.01 6.11 4.73
N VAL A 58 -15.22 7.17 4.62
CA VAL A 58 -15.60 8.49 5.12
C VAL A 58 -16.76 9.11 4.32
N ASN A 59 -16.90 8.73 3.05
CA ASN A 59 -17.97 9.17 2.16
C ASN A 59 -19.15 8.18 2.08
N ASP A 60 -19.14 7.11 2.88
CA ASP A 60 -20.23 6.14 2.92
C ASP A 60 -21.23 6.55 4.03
N ASP A 61 -22.27 7.29 3.64
CA ASP A 61 -23.32 7.80 4.54
C ASP A 61 -24.03 6.68 5.32
N TYR A 62 -24.03 5.44 4.82
CA TYR A 62 -24.63 4.31 5.53
C TYR A 62 -23.73 3.83 6.68
N LEU A 63 -22.42 3.76 6.44
CA LEU A 63 -21.45 3.29 7.44
C LEU A 63 -21.06 4.38 8.44
N TYR A 64 -20.93 5.61 7.97
CA TYR A 64 -20.55 6.80 8.75
C TYR A 64 -21.54 7.94 8.52
N PRO A 65 -22.80 7.80 8.97
CA PRO A 65 -23.80 8.83 8.81
C PRO A 65 -23.42 10.11 9.56
N GLU A 66 -23.84 11.25 9.01
CA GLU A 66 -23.82 12.51 9.76
C GLU A 66 -24.78 12.41 10.96
N ALA A 67 -24.23 12.37 12.16
CA ALA A 67 -25.00 12.37 13.40
C ALA A 67 -24.44 13.42 14.36
N SER A 68 -25.26 13.78 15.35
CA SER A 68 -24.82 14.63 16.47
C SER A 68 -24.37 13.74 17.63
N LYS A 69 -23.29 14.16 18.28
CA LYS A 69 -22.82 13.63 19.57
C LYS A 69 -23.76 14.13 20.68
N ASP A 70 -23.71 13.46 21.82
CA ASP A 70 -24.47 13.84 23.02
C ASP A 70 -24.13 15.26 23.52
N ASP A 71 -22.92 15.74 23.21
CA ASP A 71 -22.43 17.10 23.52
C ASP A 71 -22.89 18.17 22.50
N GLY A 72 -23.79 17.83 21.58
CA GLY A 72 -24.33 18.76 20.56
C GLY A 72 -23.36 19.09 19.41
N THR A 73 -22.12 18.59 19.44
CA THR A 73 -21.18 18.64 18.31
C THR A 73 -21.51 17.56 17.28
N LYS A 74 -21.20 17.78 15.99
CA LYS A 74 -21.39 16.75 14.95
C LYS A 74 -20.20 15.79 14.91
N TYR A 75 -20.46 14.54 14.56
CA TYR A 75 -19.41 13.62 14.13
C TYR A 75 -18.75 14.15 12.84
N GLN A 76 -17.43 14.01 12.75
CA GLN A 76 -16.61 14.30 11.58
C GLN A 76 -16.15 12.97 10.97
N GLY A 77 -16.95 12.43 10.06
CA GLY A 77 -16.60 11.23 9.29
C GLY A 77 -16.33 10.01 10.17
N LEU A 78 -15.07 9.57 10.22
CA LEU A 78 -14.65 8.31 10.84
C LEU A 78 -14.73 8.28 12.37
N ASP A 79 -14.90 9.44 13.02
CA ASP A 79 -15.08 9.53 14.48
C ASP A 79 -16.47 9.02 14.94
N ASN A 80 -17.38 8.73 14.01
CA ASN A 80 -18.68 8.17 14.31
C ASN A 80 -18.60 6.68 14.67
N THR A 81 -18.60 6.39 15.97
CA THR A 81 -18.56 5.04 16.55
C THR A 81 -19.95 4.40 16.75
N THR A 82 -21.02 5.05 16.29
CA THR A 82 -22.38 4.49 16.38
C THR A 82 -22.50 3.17 15.61
N ALA A 83 -23.37 2.29 16.12
CA ALA A 83 -23.54 0.96 15.57
C ALA A 83 -24.18 1.00 14.17
N VAL A 84 -23.57 0.30 13.23
CA VAL A 84 -24.13 0.03 11.90
C VAL A 84 -24.19 -1.49 11.70
N THR A 85 -25.29 -1.99 11.14
CA THR A 85 -25.44 -3.42 10.84
C THR A 85 -25.20 -3.66 9.36
N LEU A 86 -24.26 -4.52 9.02
CA LEU A 86 -23.99 -4.94 7.65
C LEU A 86 -23.86 -6.46 7.64
N ASN A 87 -24.58 -7.13 6.73
CA ASN A 87 -24.58 -8.60 6.61
C ASN A 87 -24.80 -9.33 7.94
N ASP A 88 -25.85 -8.93 8.68
CA ASP A 88 -26.23 -9.49 10.00
C ASP A 88 -25.17 -9.35 11.12
N THR A 89 -24.12 -8.57 10.89
CA THR A 89 -23.09 -8.24 11.89
C THR A 89 -23.15 -6.75 12.23
N SER A 90 -23.10 -6.42 13.53
CA SER A 90 -23.11 -5.05 14.01
C SER A 90 -21.69 -4.56 14.28
N TYR A 91 -21.32 -3.43 13.67
CA TYR A 91 -20.02 -2.78 13.77
C TYR A 91 -20.17 -1.49 14.57
N SER A 92 -19.50 -1.39 15.72
CA SER A 92 -19.62 -0.26 16.63
C SER A 92 -18.36 -0.03 17.47
N GLY A 93 -18.31 1.10 18.16
CA GLY A 93 -17.23 1.42 19.09
C GLY A 93 -15.89 1.66 18.39
N ASN A 94 -14.80 1.50 19.15
CA ASN A 94 -13.45 1.82 18.68
C ASN A 94 -12.89 0.81 17.66
N THR A 95 -13.51 -0.37 17.52
CA THR A 95 -13.12 -1.40 16.55
C THR A 95 -13.82 -1.24 15.20
N LYS A 96 -14.88 -0.42 15.13
CA LYS A 96 -15.68 -0.19 13.92
C LYS A 96 -14.82 0.12 12.69
N PHE A 97 -13.87 1.05 12.84
CA PHE A 97 -12.96 1.42 11.76
C PHE A 97 -12.11 0.24 11.28
N CYS A 98 -11.48 -0.49 12.19
CA CYS A 98 -10.67 -1.66 11.84
C CYS A 98 -11.48 -2.72 11.08
N GLN A 99 -12.69 -3.04 11.56
CA GLN A 99 -13.53 -4.07 10.96
C GLN A 99 -14.04 -3.65 9.57
N LEU A 100 -14.62 -2.45 9.45
CA LEU A 100 -15.12 -1.94 8.17
C LEU A 100 -13.99 -1.72 7.15
N PHE A 101 -12.82 -1.28 7.61
CA PHE A 101 -11.64 -1.15 6.77
C PHE A 101 -11.20 -2.51 6.22
N ALA A 102 -11.10 -3.53 7.08
CA ALA A 102 -10.74 -4.88 6.66
C ALA A 102 -11.73 -5.44 5.62
N MET A 103 -13.03 -5.21 5.80
CA MET A 103 -14.06 -5.65 4.84
C MET A 103 -13.96 -4.99 3.45
N LYS A 104 -13.52 -3.73 3.39
CA LYS A 104 -13.30 -3.02 2.11
C LYS A 104 -11.96 -3.37 1.47
N MET A 105 -11.10 -4.07 2.19
CA MET A 105 -9.82 -4.56 1.72
C MET A 105 -9.97 -5.96 1.12
N ASN A 106 -9.05 -6.33 0.23
CA ASN A 106 -9.03 -7.66 -0.39
C ASN A 106 -8.23 -8.64 0.49
N THR A 107 -8.79 -8.97 1.65
CA THR A 107 -8.25 -9.88 2.66
C THR A 107 -8.21 -11.33 2.16
N ILE A 108 -7.24 -12.11 2.64
CA ILE A 108 -7.07 -13.52 2.26
C ILE A 108 -8.17 -14.38 2.92
N GLU A 109 -8.52 -14.08 4.18
CA GLU A 109 -9.53 -14.80 4.97
C GLU A 109 -10.27 -13.84 5.92
N ASP A 110 -11.57 -13.62 5.69
CA ASP A 110 -12.38 -12.70 6.51
C ASP A 110 -12.53 -13.17 7.97
N ASP A 111 -12.47 -14.48 8.22
CA ASP A 111 -12.55 -15.10 9.55
C ASP A 111 -11.30 -14.85 10.42
N THR A 112 -10.25 -14.22 9.87
CA THR A 112 -8.99 -13.94 10.58
C THR A 112 -8.82 -12.48 11.02
N ILE A 113 -9.83 -11.64 10.79
CA ILE A 113 -9.76 -10.21 11.12
C ILE A 113 -9.74 -10.03 12.65
N THR A 114 -8.65 -9.48 13.18
CA THR A 114 -8.51 -9.16 14.61
C THR A 114 -8.32 -7.65 14.85
N CYS A 115 -9.24 -7.04 15.59
CA CYS A 115 -9.20 -5.62 15.92
C CYS A 115 -8.81 -5.40 17.38
N ASN A 116 -7.59 -5.82 17.72
CA ASN A 116 -7.04 -5.73 19.08
C ASN A 116 -6.09 -4.53 19.27
N GLY A 117 -6.06 -3.60 18.31
CA GLY A 117 -5.14 -2.46 18.27
C GLY A 117 -3.79 -2.79 17.62
N ASN A 118 -2.85 -1.84 17.67
CA ASN A 118 -1.59 -1.85 16.89
C ASN A 118 -0.56 -2.90 17.32
N GLY A 119 -0.88 -3.80 18.25
CA GLY A 119 0.05 -4.78 18.81
C GLY A 119 0.14 -6.10 18.03
N THR A 120 -0.88 -6.44 17.25
CA THR A 120 -0.99 -7.70 16.49
C THR A 120 -1.41 -7.44 15.06
N ILE A 121 -1.11 -8.36 14.15
CA ILE A 121 -1.59 -8.29 12.77
C ILE A 121 -3.11 -8.39 12.79
N SER A 122 -3.78 -7.35 12.30
CA SER A 122 -5.23 -7.33 12.20
C SER A 122 -5.73 -8.17 11.04
N PHE A 123 -5.08 -8.07 9.88
CA PHE A 123 -5.37 -8.92 8.72
C PHE A 123 -4.21 -8.86 7.73
N THR A 124 -4.19 -9.80 6.79
CA THR A 124 -3.24 -9.82 5.67
C THR A 124 -4.02 -9.78 4.36
N THR A 125 -3.56 -8.95 3.42
CA THR A 125 -4.15 -8.83 2.08
C THR A 125 -3.56 -9.85 1.11
N ASN A 126 -4.25 -10.11 -0.01
CA ASN A 126 -3.82 -11.05 -1.05
C ASN A 126 -2.42 -10.79 -1.64
N ASP A 127 -1.89 -9.58 -1.52
CA ASP A 127 -0.52 -9.22 -1.90
C ASP A 127 0.51 -9.39 -0.77
N SER A 128 0.14 -10.12 0.30
CA SER A 128 0.98 -10.43 1.45
C SER A 128 1.44 -9.21 2.25
N VAL A 129 0.65 -8.13 2.27
CA VAL A 129 0.88 -6.97 3.15
C VAL A 129 0.09 -7.21 4.44
N ALA A 130 0.76 -7.13 5.58
CA ALA A 130 0.12 -7.25 6.89
C ALA A 130 -0.23 -5.87 7.44
N TYR A 131 -1.45 -5.73 7.95
CA TYR A 131 -1.97 -4.48 8.49
C TYR A 131 -2.18 -4.61 10.00
N TYR A 132 -1.74 -3.61 10.75
CA TYR A 132 -1.93 -3.47 12.19
C TYR A 132 -2.84 -2.28 12.40
N MET A 133 -4.09 -2.54 12.74
CA MET A 133 -5.13 -1.53 12.77
C MET A 133 -5.34 -0.99 14.20
N PRO A 134 -5.60 0.32 14.33
CA PRO A 134 -5.86 0.93 15.62
C PRO A 134 -7.29 0.68 16.08
N ASN A 135 -7.45 0.59 17.40
CA ASN A 135 -8.75 0.77 18.05
C ASN A 135 -8.88 2.25 18.42
N THR A 136 -9.73 2.98 17.71
CA THR A 136 -9.76 4.45 17.79
C THR A 136 -11.17 5.00 17.67
N SER A 137 -11.43 6.10 18.38
CA SER A 137 -12.58 6.98 18.19
C SER A 137 -12.22 8.25 17.42
N PHE A 138 -11.02 8.31 16.84
CA PHE A 138 -10.45 9.45 16.12
C PHE A 138 -10.41 10.77 16.93
N ALA A 139 -10.26 10.69 18.25
CA ALA A 139 -9.92 11.86 19.08
C ALA A 139 -8.60 12.51 18.64
N THR A 140 -7.68 11.70 18.11
CA THR A 140 -6.47 12.11 17.41
C THR A 140 -6.34 11.31 16.12
N GLU A 141 -5.35 11.66 15.27
CA GLU A 141 -4.99 10.84 14.13
C GLU A 141 -4.73 9.39 14.54
N ALA A 142 -5.31 8.46 13.79
CA ALA A 142 -5.16 7.04 13.97
C ALA A 142 -3.91 6.55 13.21
N GLU A 143 -3.05 5.79 13.86
CA GLU A 143 -1.87 5.18 13.24
C GLU A 143 -2.22 3.77 12.74
N ILE A 144 -2.13 3.56 11.43
CA ILE A 144 -2.14 2.25 10.78
C ILE A 144 -0.69 1.88 10.49
N MET A 145 -0.22 0.77 11.06
CA MET A 145 1.09 0.23 10.70
C MET A 145 0.92 -0.84 9.60
N VAL A 146 1.74 -0.75 8.56
CA VAL A 146 1.75 -1.68 7.43
C VAL A 146 3.09 -2.38 7.34
N ASP A 147 3.06 -3.67 7.08
CA ASP A 147 4.24 -4.51 6.88
C ASP A 147 4.24 -5.06 5.44
N ILE A 148 5.15 -4.54 4.61
CA ILE A 148 5.07 -4.69 3.14
C ILE A 148 5.52 -6.06 2.62
N ASN A 149 6.15 -6.89 3.45
CA ASN A 149 6.57 -8.26 3.13
C ASN A 149 5.83 -9.30 3.99
N GLY A 150 4.81 -8.89 4.74
CA GLY A 150 4.07 -9.72 5.71
C GLY A 150 4.87 -9.91 7.00
N ASP A 151 4.57 -10.93 7.81
CA ASP A 151 5.29 -11.18 9.08
C ASP A 151 6.70 -11.77 8.89
N LYS A 152 7.36 -11.45 7.78
CA LYS A 152 8.69 -11.96 7.44
C LYS A 152 9.73 -10.97 7.93
N ALA A 153 10.74 -11.47 8.64
CA ALA A 153 11.89 -10.67 9.06
C ALA A 153 12.46 -9.83 7.89
N PRO A 154 12.94 -8.60 8.15
CA PRO A 154 13.35 -8.07 9.45
C PRO A 154 12.27 -7.45 10.36
N ASN A 155 11.02 -7.26 9.92
CA ASN A 155 9.90 -6.81 10.75
C ASN A 155 10.20 -5.52 11.55
N CYS A 156 10.99 -4.63 10.98
CA CYS A 156 11.54 -3.47 11.67
C CYS A 156 10.97 -2.16 11.12
N LYS A 157 10.66 -1.24 12.07
CA LYS A 157 10.06 0.05 11.75
C LYS A 157 11.07 0.99 11.09
N SER A 158 10.61 1.69 10.07
CA SER A 158 11.30 2.84 9.48
C SER A 158 11.73 3.84 10.57
N GLY A 159 12.99 4.28 10.52
CA GLY A 159 13.59 5.20 11.50
C GLY A 159 14.25 4.54 12.73
N THR A 160 14.24 3.21 12.83
CA THR A 160 14.97 2.49 13.91
C THR A 160 16.46 2.36 13.56
N GLN A 161 17.36 2.69 14.50
CA GLN A 161 18.80 2.83 14.25
C GLN A 161 19.51 1.54 13.76
N ASP A 162 18.98 0.36 14.12
CA ASP A 162 19.53 -0.95 13.72
C ASP A 162 18.83 -1.59 12.51
N CYS A 163 17.87 -0.89 11.91
CA CYS A 163 17.04 -1.40 10.82
C CYS A 163 17.56 -0.91 9.47
N LYS A 164 18.48 -1.69 8.87
CA LYS A 164 19.07 -1.37 7.54
C LYS A 164 18.07 -1.45 6.38
N THR A 165 17.03 -2.26 6.54
CA THR A 165 16.00 -2.55 5.54
C THR A 165 14.63 -2.59 6.20
N PRO A 166 14.01 -1.43 6.48
CA PRO A 166 12.68 -1.40 7.07
C PRO A 166 11.66 -2.00 6.13
N ASP A 167 10.69 -2.69 6.72
CA ASP A 167 9.51 -3.26 6.07
C ASP A 167 8.22 -2.83 6.76
N ARG A 168 8.30 -2.28 7.98
CA ARG A 168 7.17 -1.68 8.69
C ARG A 168 7.16 -0.16 8.57
N TYR A 169 6.02 0.36 8.12
CA TYR A 169 5.79 1.79 7.94
C TYR A 169 4.48 2.23 8.60
N SER A 170 4.42 3.48 9.04
CA SER A 170 3.24 4.05 9.69
C SER A 170 2.53 5.03 8.77
N ILE A 171 1.21 4.84 8.62
CA ILE A 171 0.30 5.71 7.89
C ILE A 171 -0.69 6.30 8.90
N TYR A 172 -0.90 7.61 8.83
CA TYR A 172 -1.78 8.32 9.77
C TYR A 172 -3.07 8.72 9.06
N VAL A 173 -4.20 8.51 9.73
CA VAL A 173 -5.53 8.82 9.23
C VAL A 173 -6.25 9.74 10.22
N ALA A 174 -6.71 10.89 9.75
CA ALA A 174 -7.53 11.80 10.53
C ALA A 174 -9.03 11.45 10.40
N ALA A 175 -9.85 12.00 11.32
CA ALA A 175 -11.29 11.75 11.36
C ALA A 175 -12.01 12.11 10.05
N ASP A 176 -11.56 13.20 9.41
CA ASP A 176 -12.04 13.71 8.12
C ASP A 176 -11.61 12.88 6.91
N GLY A 177 -10.91 11.76 7.13
CA GLY A 177 -10.42 10.87 6.08
C GLY A 177 -9.09 11.32 5.46
N LYS A 178 -8.45 12.38 5.96
CA LYS A 178 -7.13 12.79 5.47
C LYS A 178 -6.08 11.75 5.85
N VAL A 179 -5.35 11.26 4.85
CA VAL A 179 -4.25 10.30 5.02
C VAL A 179 -2.90 11.01 4.90
N SER A 180 -1.94 10.66 5.76
CA SER A 180 -0.60 11.25 5.75
C SER A 180 0.49 10.31 6.28
N VAL A 181 1.75 10.70 6.09
CA VAL A 181 2.93 10.01 6.64
C VAL A 181 3.83 11.02 7.35
N LYS A 182 4.45 10.59 8.46
CA LYS A 182 5.31 11.48 9.28
C LYS A 182 6.80 11.27 9.02
N GLY A 183 7.24 10.06 8.69
CA GLY A 183 8.66 9.75 8.48
C GLY A 183 9.21 10.24 7.13
N GLU A 184 10.50 10.57 7.11
CA GLU A 184 11.17 11.13 5.92
C GLU A 184 11.33 10.10 4.80
N LEU A 185 11.53 8.83 5.14
CA LEU A 185 11.64 7.74 4.16
C LEU A 185 10.30 7.53 3.45
N GLU A 186 9.21 7.48 4.20
CA GLU A 186 7.84 7.34 3.70
C GLU A 186 7.49 8.52 2.79
N LYS A 187 7.80 9.75 3.20
CA LYS A 187 7.65 10.94 2.35
C LYS A 187 8.45 10.78 1.05
N SER A 188 9.68 10.27 1.12
CA SER A 188 10.53 10.04 -0.08
C SER A 188 9.94 9.00 -1.04
N TYR A 189 9.20 8.02 -0.52
CA TYR A 189 8.51 7.01 -1.33
C TYR A 189 7.28 7.58 -2.02
N LEU A 190 6.54 8.48 -1.34
CA LEU A 190 5.33 9.10 -1.86
C LEU A 190 5.58 10.33 -2.74
N ARG A 191 6.75 10.97 -2.62
CA ARG A 191 7.20 11.98 -3.59
C ARG A 191 7.27 11.31 -4.96
N THR A 192 6.22 11.52 -5.76
CA THR A 192 6.32 11.40 -7.22
C THR A 192 7.51 12.26 -7.62
N THR A 193 8.32 11.83 -8.59
CA THR A 193 9.48 12.54 -9.14
C THR A 193 9.08 13.90 -9.76
N SER A 194 8.56 14.83 -8.96
CA SER A 194 8.36 16.24 -9.28
C SER A 194 9.69 16.98 -9.37
N VAL A 195 10.79 16.36 -8.92
CA VAL A 195 12.15 16.88 -9.13
C VAL A 195 12.44 17.08 -10.63
N VAL A 196 11.90 16.25 -11.54
CA VAL A 196 12.06 16.46 -12.99
C VAL A 196 11.21 17.65 -13.49
N ARG A 197 10.02 17.90 -12.91
CA ARG A 197 9.18 19.04 -13.31
C ARG A 197 9.71 20.37 -12.76
N GLU A 198 10.39 20.37 -11.62
CA GLU A 198 10.98 21.58 -11.05
C GLU A 198 12.31 21.97 -11.71
N THR A 199 13.17 21.02 -12.10
CA THR A 199 14.37 21.34 -12.92
C THR A 199 13.97 21.79 -14.33
N VAL A 200 13.02 21.12 -15.00
CA VAL A 200 12.55 21.53 -16.33
C VAL A 200 11.90 22.92 -16.31
N LYS A 201 11.16 23.29 -15.25
CA LYS A 201 10.63 24.65 -15.11
C LYS A 201 11.70 25.70 -14.81
N LYS A 202 12.75 25.35 -14.07
CA LYS A 202 13.88 26.26 -13.80
C LYS A 202 14.74 26.49 -15.05
N GLU A 203 14.98 25.46 -15.84
CA GLU A 203 15.72 25.57 -17.12
C GLU A 203 14.91 26.31 -18.20
N ALA A 204 13.58 26.11 -18.25
CA ALA A 204 12.70 26.86 -19.17
C ALA A 204 12.65 28.37 -18.85
N ASN A 205 12.70 28.75 -17.57
CA ASN A 205 12.67 30.17 -17.16
C ASN A 205 14.04 30.87 -17.25
N GLN A 206 15.16 30.13 -17.21
CA GLN A 206 16.48 30.73 -17.42
C GLN A 206 16.77 31.04 -18.89
N ASN A 207 16.20 30.27 -19.84
CA ASN A 207 16.39 30.51 -21.27
C ASN A 207 15.49 31.64 -21.85
N GLN A 208 14.51 32.13 -21.10
CA GLN A 208 13.69 33.29 -21.52
C GLN A 208 14.26 34.64 -21.04
N ASN A 209 15.23 34.64 -20.11
CA ASN A 209 15.84 35.86 -19.58
C ASN A 209 17.20 36.21 -20.21
N ASN A 210 17.66 35.44 -21.21
CA ASN A 210 18.95 35.61 -21.89
C ASN A 210 18.84 35.86 -23.41
N ASN A 211 17.69 36.33 -23.91
CA ASN A 211 17.54 36.83 -25.29
C ASN A 211 16.95 38.25 -25.28
#